data_AF-A0A378MZF8-F1
#
_entry.id   AF-A0A378MZF8-F1
#
_cell.length_a   1.000
_cell.length_b   1.000
_cell.length_c   1.000
_cell.angle_alpha   90.00
_cell.angle_beta   90.00
_cell.angle_gamma   90.00
#
_symmetry.space_group_name_H-M   'P 1'
#
loop_
_entity.id
_entity.type
_entity.pdbx_description
1 polymer ?
#
loop_
_entity_poly.entity_id
_entity_poly.type
_entity_poly.pdbx_seq_one_letter_code
_entity_poly.pdbx_strand_id
1 'polypeptide(L)' 'MARKITPLNDTQIRKAKPEDSPLRDGNGLLLVITSNSKLWRFRYERPFTKKRNDLSIGLTLMFL' A
#
# COMPACT_ATOMS: atom_id res chain seq x y z
N MET A 1 6.02 -19.72 -10.13
CA MET A 1 6.10 -19.67 -8.65
C MET A 1 5.39 -18.41 -8.16
N ALA A 2 4.64 -18.50 -7.06
CA ALA A 2 4.04 -17.31 -6.45
C ALA A 2 5.13 -16.38 -5.92
N ARG A 3 5.05 -15.07 -6.21
CA ARG A 3 6.01 -14.08 -5.72
C ARG A 3 5.80 -13.92 -4.22
N LYS A 4 6.76 -14.33 -3.39
CA LYS A 4 6.70 -14.13 -1.94
C LYS A 4 6.88 -12.63 -1.67
N ILE A 5 5.87 -11.99 -1.09
CA ILE A 5 5.93 -10.58 -0.69
C ILE A 5 6.52 -10.55 0.72
N THR A 6 7.64 -9.86 0.89
CA THR A 6 8.18 -9.53 2.21
C THR A 6 7.43 -8.34 2.78
N PRO A 7 6.86 -8.43 3.99
CA PRO A 7 6.24 -7.30 4.67
C PRO A 7 7.22 -6.12 4.81
N LEU A 8 6.67 -4.92 4.74
CA LEU A 8 7.39 -3.67 4.94
C LEU A 8 7.71 -3.50 6.43
N ASN A 9 8.93 -3.07 6.72
CA ASN A 9 9.31 -2.60 8.04
C ASN A 9 9.21 -1.07 8.15
N ASP A 10 9.24 -0.55 9.37
CA ASP A 10 9.13 0.89 9.65
C ASP A 10 10.19 1.72 8.92
N THR A 11 11.43 1.23 8.81
CA THR A 11 12.50 1.95 8.10
C THR A 11 12.20 2.06 6.60
N GLN A 12 11.70 1.00 5.98
CA GLN A 12 11.27 1.00 4.58
C GLN A 12 10.11 1.97 4.38
N ILE A 13 9.11 1.95 5.27
CA ILE A 13 7.96 2.86 5.22
C ILE A 13 8.43 4.32 5.33
N ARG A 14 9.33 4.64 6.26
CA ARG A 14 9.84 6.01 6.47
C ARG A 14 10.65 6.53 5.29
N LYS A 15 11.56 5.70 4.76
CA LYS A 15 12.46 6.09 3.65
C LYS A 15 11.81 6.07 2.27
N ALA A 16 10.64 5.45 2.12
CA ALA A 16 9.95 5.33 0.84
C ALA A 16 9.59 6.69 0.23
N LYS A 17 9.82 6.81 -1.07
CA LYS A 17 9.60 7.99 -1.90
C LYS A 17 8.40 7.80 -2.84
N PRO A 18 7.84 8.87 -3.43
CA PRO A 18 6.75 8.76 -4.39
C PRO A 18 7.06 7.82 -5.58
N GLU A 19 8.32 7.77 -6.02
CA GLU A 19 8.80 6.90 -7.10
C GLU A 19 8.72 5.40 -6.77
N ASP A 20 8.77 5.04 -5.48
CA ASP A 20 8.70 3.65 -5.01
C ASP A 20 7.26 3.11 -4.98
N SER A 21 6.28 4.00 -5.15
CA SER A 21 4.85 3.69 -5.03
C SER A 21 4.34 2.88 -6.24
N PRO A 22 3.49 1.85 -6.04
CA PRO A 22 3.00 1.33 -4.76
C PRO A 22 3.90 0.24 -4.15
N LEU A 23 4.20 0.35 -2.86
CA LEU A 23 4.91 -0.69 -2.11
C LEU A 23 3.92 -1.73 -1.58
N ARG A 24 4.20 -3.02 -1.80
CA ARG A 24 3.32 -4.13 -1.36
C ARG A 24 3.75 -4.64 0.01
N ASP A 25 2.80 -4.75 0.92
CA ASP A 25 3.02 -5.28 2.27
C ASP A 25 2.56 -6.74 2.42
N GLY A 26 1.73 -7.22 1.48
CA GLY A 26 1.23 -8.60 1.44
C GLY A 26 -0.28 -8.65 1.59
N ASN A 27 -0.89 -9.79 1.26
CA ASN A 27 -2.34 -10.04 1.39
C ASN A 27 -3.27 -8.98 0.76
N GLY A 28 -2.79 -8.20 -0.22
CA GLY A 28 -3.55 -7.11 -0.83
C GLY A 28 -3.31 -5.73 -0.21
N LEU A 29 -2.62 -5.65 0.92
CA LEU A 29 -2.22 -4.38 1.54
C LEU A 29 -1.04 -3.76 0.77
N LEU A 30 -1.16 -2.46 0.49
CA LEU A 30 -0.17 -1.67 -0.23
C LEU A 30 -0.11 -0.24 0.31
N LEU A 31 1.09 0.32 0.31
CA LEU A 31 1.38 1.71 0.66
C LEU A 31 1.52 2.52 -0.62
N VAL A 32 0.62 3.49 -0.80
CA VAL A 32 0.68 4.48 -1.88
C VAL A 32 1.35 5.74 -1.33
N ILE A 33 2.43 6.16 -1.94
CA ILE A 33 3.14 7.38 -1.57
C ILE A 33 2.83 8.45 -2.61
N THR A 34 2.46 9.64 -2.13
CA THR A 34 2.33 10.86 -2.93
C THR A 34 3.37 11.87 -2.44
N SER A 35 3.50 13.01 -3.11
CA SER A 35 4.45 14.06 -2.70
C SER A 35 4.25 14.53 -1.26
N ASN A 36 3.03 14.43 -0.73
CA ASN A 36 2.64 15.03 0.55
C ASN A 36 2.14 14.01 1.58
N SER A 37 1.97 12.75 1.20
CA SER A 37 1.33 11.77 2.07
C SER A 37 1.68 10.33 1.75
N LYS A 38 1.47 9.48 2.75
CA LYS A 38 1.53 8.02 2.64
C LYS A 38 0.14 7.47 2.98
N LEU A 39 -0.41 6.66 2.08
CA LEU A 39 -1.78 6.17 2.09
C LEU A 39 -1.77 4.64 2.10
N TRP A 40 -2.36 4.04 3.12
CA TRP A 40 -2.57 2.60 3.16
C TRP A 40 -3.82 2.24 2.37
N ARG A 41 -3.66 1.35 1.39
CA ARG A 41 -4.77 0.79 0.59
C ARG A 41 -4.78 -0.72 0.68
N PHE A 42 -5.97 -1.29 0.72
CA PHE A 42 -6.21 -2.72 0.63
C PHE A 42 -6.91 -3.04 -0.67
N ARG A 43 -6.18 -3.71 -1.56
CA ARG A 43 -6.68 -4.20 -2.84
C ARG A 43 -7.32 -5.55 -2.63
N TYR A 44 -8.61 -5.63 -2.93
CA TYR A 44 -9.38 -6.86 -2.83
C TYR A 44 -10.25 -7.08 -4.06
N GLU A 45 -10.70 -8.31 -4.20
CA GLU A 45 -11.69 -8.69 -5.20
C GLU A 45 -13.06 -8.81 -4.53
N ARG A 46 -14.06 -8.13 -5.07
CA ARG A 46 -15.42 -8.22 -4.52
C ARG A 46 -15.92 -9.66 -4.69
N PRO A 47 -16.46 -10.29 -3.62
CA PRO A 47 -16.74 -11.73 -3.63
C PRO A 47 -17.73 -12.15 -4.72
N PHE A 48 -18.75 -11.33 -4.97
CA PHE A 48 -19.82 -11.63 -5.92
C PHE A 48 -19.54 -11.12 -7.34
N THR A 49 -19.04 -9.90 -7.50
CA THR A 49 -18.86 -9.29 -8.82
C THR A 49 -17.49 -9.57 -9.43
N LYS A 50 -16.55 -10.11 -8.64
CA LYS A 50 -15.15 -10.37 -9.05
C LYS A 50 -14.40 -9.13 -9.54
N LYS A 51 -14.98 -7.93 -9.35
CA LYS A 51 -14.33 -6.66 -9.68
C LYS A 51 -13.29 -6.32 -8.62
N ARG A 52 -12.12 -5.87 -9.07
CA ARG A 52 -11.06 -5.37 -8.19
C ARG A 52 -11.43 -3.99 -7.66
N ASN A 53 -11.20 -3.79 -6.37
CA ASN A 53 -11.43 -2.52 -5.70
C ASN A 53 -10.31 -2.25 -4.70
N ASP A 54 -10.02 -0.98 -4.48
CA ASP A 54 -9.06 -0.54 -3.45
C ASP A 54 -9.85 0.14 -2.32
N LEU A 55 -9.64 -0.31 -1.08
CA LEU A 55 -10.15 0.31 0.13
C LEU A 55 -9.03 1.12 0.80
N SER A 56 -9.25 2.39 1.11
CA SER A 56 -8.29 3.19 1.88
C SER A 56 -8.47 2.92 3.38
N ILE A 57 -7.40 2.52 4.07
CA ILE A 57 -7.43 2.17 5.51
C ILE A 57 -6.85 3.29 6.38
N GLY A 58 -5.97 4.14 5.83
CA GLY A 58 -5.40 5.25 6.60
C GLY A 58 -4.57 6.21 5.76
N LEU A 59 -4.39 7.41 6.27
CA LEU A 59 -3.60 8.49 5.71
C LEU A 59 -2.59 8.97 6.76
N THR A 60 -1.33 9.03 6.38
CA THR A 60 -0.27 9.68 7.15
C THR A 60 0.19 10.90 6.35
N LEU A 61 0.00 12.10 6.91
CA LEU A 61 0.58 13.32 6.36
C LEU A 61 2.08 13.32 6.63
N MET A 62 2.86 13.69 5.63
CA MET A 62 4.33 13.70 5.73
C MET A 62 4.88 15.02 6.31
N PHE A 63 3.98 15.91 6.75
CA PHE A 63 4.27 17.19 7.37
C PHE A 63 3.73 17.18 8.81
N LEU A 64 4.53 16.66 9.74
CA LEU A 64 4.54 16.93 11.19
C LEU A 64 5.65 16.11 11.84
#